data_AF-A0A8S0YZH6-F1
#
_entry.id   AF-A0A8S0YZH6-F1
#
_cell.length_a   1.000
_cell.length_b   1.000
_cell.length_c   1.000
_cell.angle_alpha   90.00
_cell.angle_beta   90.00
_cell.angle_gamma   90.00
#
_symmetry.space_group_name_H-M   'P 1'
#
loop_
_entity.id
_entity.type
_entity.pdbx_description
1 polymer ?
#
loop_
_entity_poly.entity_id
_entity_poly.type
_entity_poly.pdbx_seq_one_letter_code
_entity_poly.pdbx_strand_id
1 'polypeptide(L)'
;MEGRTVRLFWLRAHVGTAGNESADQLAKIAASTTPANPDYDGVPMSYIKKTIREESVRKRQDRYEASSTGSVTRVFLPDVEKAYRTVRKIRPTPMQVQALTGHGGIGEYLHRFHLRDNPGCECDPEVSESVWYILTECPRFQADRLDLEHRIDKKIIKRNFAAIMGDLETATLFLGFAERAFRIATERNKTDRPDGSPPAGDYAAACTGL
;
A
#
# COMPACT_ATOMS: atom_id res chain seq x y z
N MET A 1 -38.75 -36.55 -48.26
CA MET A 1 -37.82 -37.28 -47.35
C MET A 1 -38.68 -37.83 -46.22
N GLU A 2 -38.88 -39.15 -46.17
CA GLU A 2 -39.60 -39.78 -45.05
C GLU A 2 -38.77 -39.64 -43.77
N GLY A 3 -39.40 -39.14 -42.71
CA GLY A 3 -38.78 -39.05 -41.38
C GLY A 3 -38.57 -40.46 -40.82
N ARG A 4 -37.35 -40.77 -40.39
CA ARG A 4 -37.06 -42.04 -39.71
C ARG A 4 -37.29 -41.88 -38.22
N THR A 5 -38.10 -42.77 -37.63
CA THR A 5 -38.25 -42.87 -36.18
C THR A 5 -37.02 -43.53 -35.58
N VAL A 6 -36.30 -42.82 -34.72
CA VAL A 6 -35.10 -43.32 -34.03
C VAL A 6 -35.41 -43.47 -32.53
N ARG A 7 -34.91 -44.55 -31.92
CA ARG A 7 -34.95 -44.77 -30.47
C ARG A 7 -33.54 -44.73 -29.91
N LEU A 8 -33.31 -43.91 -28.90
CA LEU A 8 -32.02 -43.75 -28.24
C LEU A 8 -32.01 -44.55 -26.95
N PHE A 9 -30.90 -45.24 -26.69
CA PHE A 9 -30.66 -45.98 -25.46
C PHE A 9 -29.29 -45.58 -24.92
N TRP A 10 -29.16 -45.50 -23.59
CA TRP A 10 -27.88 -45.29 -22.94
C TRP A 10 -27.30 -46.63 -22.50
N LEU A 11 -26.03 -46.86 -22.83
CA LEU A 11 -25.29 -48.05 -22.44
C LEU A 11 -24.09 -47.65 -21.59
N ARG A 12 -23.81 -48.44 -20.57
CA ARG A 12 -22.63 -48.26 -19.73
C ARG A 12 -21.37 -48.65 -20.52
N ALA A 13 -20.34 -47.81 -20.43
CA ALA A 13 -19.05 -48.11 -21.05
C ALA A 13 -18.36 -49.31 -20.38
N HIS A 14 -17.56 -50.05 -21.16
CA HIS A 14 -16.68 -51.13 -20.69
C HIS A 14 -17.38 -52.33 -20.03
N VAL A 15 -18.57 -52.69 -20.52
CA VAL A 15 -19.33 -53.86 -20.03
C VAL A 15 -19.33 -55.02 -21.05
N GLY A 16 -18.45 -55.03 -22.05
CA GLY A 16 -18.36 -56.14 -23.01
C GLY A 16 -19.34 -56.08 -24.19
N THR A 17 -20.10 -54.98 -24.35
CA THR A 17 -21.06 -54.87 -25.45
C THR A 17 -20.33 -54.63 -26.77
N ALA A 18 -20.18 -55.69 -27.58
CA ALA A 18 -19.36 -55.70 -28.80
C ALA A 18 -19.57 -54.49 -29.73
N GLY A 19 -20.82 -54.05 -29.95
CA GLY A 19 -21.12 -52.90 -30.80
C GLY A 19 -20.66 -51.56 -30.21
N ASN A 20 -20.80 -51.38 -28.90
CA ASN A 20 -20.34 -50.17 -28.20
C ASN A 20 -18.80 -50.13 -28.11
N GLU A 21 -18.18 -51.29 -27.90
CA GLU A 21 -16.72 -51.41 -27.87
C GLU A 21 -16.11 -51.19 -29.25
N SER A 22 -16.73 -51.71 -30.31
CA SER A 22 -16.32 -51.44 -31.69
C SER A 22 -16.45 -49.95 -32.01
N ALA A 23 -17.54 -49.30 -31.60
CA ALA A 23 -17.72 -47.86 -31.78
C ALA A 23 -16.66 -47.03 -31.01
N ASP A 24 -16.36 -47.40 -29.76
CA ASP A 24 -15.31 -46.77 -28.95
C ASP A 24 -13.91 -46.97 -29.55
N GLN A 25 -13.59 -48.18 -30.03
CA GLN A 25 -12.34 -48.48 -30.74
C GLN A 25 -12.21 -47.63 -32.01
N LEU A 26 -13.25 -47.56 -32.83
CA LEU A 26 -13.26 -46.75 -34.04
C LEU A 26 -13.09 -45.26 -33.71
N ALA A 27 -13.75 -44.75 -32.67
CA ALA A 27 -13.59 -43.38 -32.21
C ALA A 27 -12.15 -43.10 -31.72
N LYS A 28 -11.54 -44.01 -30.96
CA LYS A 28 -10.14 -43.92 -30.51
C LYS A 28 -9.15 -43.94 -31.66
N ILE A 29 -9.37 -44.81 -32.65
CA ILE A 29 -8.55 -44.88 -33.86
C ILE A 29 -8.69 -43.55 -34.61
N ALA A 30 -9.91 -43.04 -34.83
CA ALA A 30 -10.14 -41.76 -35.50
C ALA A 30 -9.46 -40.58 -34.79
N ALA A 31 -9.55 -40.54 -33.45
CA ALA A 31 -8.90 -39.53 -32.62
C ALA A 31 -7.37 -39.61 -32.66
N SER A 32 -6.80 -40.81 -32.84
CA SER A 32 -5.35 -41.03 -32.88
C SER A 32 -4.75 -40.86 -34.28
N THR A 33 -5.56 -41.03 -35.33
CA THR A 33 -5.12 -40.97 -36.74
C THR A 33 -5.14 -39.55 -37.30
N THR A 34 -5.91 -38.66 -36.68
CA THR A 34 -5.91 -37.24 -37.03
C THR A 34 -5.00 -36.52 -36.04
N PRO A 35 -3.77 -36.13 -36.41
CA PRO A 35 -3.04 -35.14 -35.64
C PRO A 35 -3.81 -33.83 -35.78
N ALA A 36 -4.80 -33.61 -34.90
CA ALA A 36 -5.25 -32.26 -34.64
C ALA A 36 -4.02 -31.57 -34.08
N ASN A 37 -3.35 -30.77 -34.91
CA ASN A 37 -2.36 -29.84 -34.43
C ASN A 37 -3.12 -28.98 -33.43
N PRO A 38 -2.85 -29.09 -32.12
CA PRO A 38 -3.59 -28.28 -31.20
C PRO A 38 -3.26 -26.83 -31.55
N ASP A 39 -4.29 -26.07 -31.88
CA ASP A 39 -4.19 -24.64 -32.16
C ASP A 39 -3.88 -23.91 -30.84
N TYR A 40 -2.63 -24.05 -30.40
CA TYR A 40 -2.05 -23.33 -29.27
C TYR A 40 -1.28 -22.10 -29.76
N ASP A 41 -1.65 -21.51 -30.90
CA ASP A 41 -1.00 -20.30 -31.42
C ASP A 41 -1.26 -19.07 -30.51
N GLY A 42 -2.19 -19.18 -29.56
CA GLY A 42 -2.53 -18.14 -28.60
C GLY A 42 -2.01 -18.39 -27.17
N VAL A 43 -1.47 -17.34 -26.54
CA VAL A 43 -1.32 -17.31 -25.08
C VAL A 43 -2.70 -17.23 -24.41
N PRO A 44 -2.93 -17.92 -23.27
CA PRO A 44 -4.19 -17.82 -22.56
C PRO A 44 -4.53 -16.37 -22.20
N MET A 45 -5.81 -15.97 -22.30
CA MET A 45 -6.26 -14.64 -21.88
C MET A 45 -5.88 -14.29 -20.43
N SER A 46 -5.78 -15.31 -19.56
CA SER A 46 -5.27 -15.16 -18.19
C SER A 46 -3.82 -14.68 -18.14
N TYR A 47 -2.96 -15.17 -19.05
CA TYR A 47 -1.57 -14.74 -19.17
C TYR A 47 -1.46 -13.29 -19.64
N ILE A 48 -2.22 -12.89 -20.66
CA ILE A 48 -2.26 -11.50 -21.15
C ILE A 48 -2.72 -10.57 -20.02
N LYS A 49 -3.82 -10.91 -19.33
CA LYS A 49 -4.35 -10.13 -18.20
C LYS A 49 -3.33 -9.99 -17.06
N LYS A 50 -2.64 -11.08 -16.73
CA LYS A 50 -1.57 -11.09 -15.71
C LYS A 50 -0.43 -10.15 -16.12
N THR A 51 0.05 -10.26 -17.36
CA THR A 51 1.15 -9.44 -17.88
C THR A 51 0.81 -7.95 -17.85
N ILE A 52 -0.39 -7.57 -18.32
CA ILE A 52 -0.87 -6.19 -18.27
C ILE A 52 -0.92 -5.68 -16.83
N ARG A 53 -1.40 -6.50 -15.89
CA ARG A 53 -1.47 -6.13 -14.47
C ARG A 53 -0.08 -5.91 -13.88
N GLU A 54 0.86 -6.83 -14.11
CA GLU A 54 2.23 -6.73 -13.63
C GLU A 54 2.94 -5.49 -14.17
N GLU A 55 2.79 -5.22 -15.47
CA GLU A 55 3.34 -4.03 -16.09
C GLU A 55 2.72 -2.74 -15.53
N SER A 56 1.40 -2.75 -15.30
CA SER A 56 0.68 -1.61 -14.70
C SER A 56 1.15 -1.32 -13.27
N VAL A 57 1.37 -2.36 -12.46
CA VAL A 57 1.91 -2.24 -11.11
C VAL A 57 3.33 -1.69 -11.16
N ARG A 58 4.20 -2.23 -12.04
CA ARG A 58 5.57 -1.73 -12.21
C ARG A 58 5.58 -0.26 -12.60
N LYS A 59 4.85 0.13 -13.65
CA LYS A 59 4.74 1.53 -14.08
C LYS A 59 4.23 2.46 -12.97
N ARG A 60 3.34 1.96 -12.10
CA ARG A 60 2.84 2.74 -10.94
C ARG A 60 3.94 2.92 -9.88
N GLN A 61 4.71 1.87 -9.62
CA GLN A 61 5.85 1.92 -8.71
C GLN A 61 6.95 2.86 -9.25
N ASP A 62 7.30 2.75 -10.53
CA ASP A 62 8.32 3.59 -11.19
C ASP A 62 7.96 5.09 -11.07
N ARG A 63 6.69 5.45 -11.33
CA ARG A 63 6.22 6.84 -11.15
C ARG A 63 6.29 7.31 -9.70
N TYR A 64 6.02 6.42 -8.75
CA TYR A 64 6.03 6.75 -7.33
C TYR A 64 7.44 7.02 -6.82
N GLU A 65 8.41 6.21 -7.27
CA GLU A 65 9.84 6.36 -6.95
C GLU A 65 10.46 7.58 -7.64
N ALA A 66 10.11 7.82 -8.90
CA ALA A 66 10.60 8.97 -9.67
C ALA A 66 9.99 10.32 -9.24
N SER A 67 8.93 10.33 -8.42
CA SER A 67 8.27 11.57 -8.00
C SER A 67 9.17 12.43 -7.11
N SER A 68 9.27 13.71 -7.42
CA SER A 68 9.98 14.71 -6.60
C SER A 68 9.25 15.03 -5.29
N THR A 69 7.95 14.70 -5.18
CA THR A 69 7.12 14.93 -3.99
C THR A 69 6.88 13.63 -3.22
N GLY A 70 6.47 13.71 -1.95
CA GLY A 70 6.12 12.53 -1.15
C GLY A 70 7.30 11.73 -0.60
N SER A 71 8.49 12.33 -0.53
CA SER A 71 9.71 11.69 -0.01
C SER A 71 9.55 11.16 1.42
N VAL A 72 8.85 11.88 2.29
CA VAL A 72 8.54 11.44 3.67
C VAL A 72 7.68 10.18 3.63
N THR A 73 6.57 10.21 2.89
CA THR A 73 5.65 9.07 2.79
C THR A 73 6.31 7.83 2.23
N ARG A 74 7.23 7.97 1.27
CA ARG A 74 8.00 6.84 0.71
C ARG A 74 8.85 6.10 1.74
N VAL A 75 9.34 6.76 2.79
CA VAL A 75 10.11 6.08 3.84
C VAL A 75 9.22 5.13 4.65
N PHE A 76 7.96 5.53 4.88
CA PHE A 76 6.98 4.71 5.59
C PHE A 76 6.32 3.66 4.69
N LEU A 77 6.04 4.02 3.44
CA LEU A 77 5.20 3.27 2.51
C LEU A 77 5.87 3.17 1.12
N PRO A 78 7.05 2.52 0.98
CA PRO A 78 7.83 2.53 -0.26
C PRO A 78 7.17 1.78 -1.42
N ASP A 79 6.40 0.72 -1.13
CA ASP A 79 5.72 -0.12 -2.12
C ASP A 79 4.27 0.35 -2.26
N VAL A 80 3.88 0.82 -3.44
CA VAL A 80 2.57 1.44 -3.68
C VAL A 80 1.41 0.45 -3.49
N GLU A 81 1.61 -0.83 -3.83
CA GLU A 81 0.55 -1.83 -3.71
C GLU A 81 0.32 -2.21 -2.24
N LYS A 82 1.41 -2.36 -1.48
CA LYS A 82 1.35 -2.57 -0.02
C LYS A 82 0.81 -1.34 0.69
N ALA A 83 1.26 -0.14 0.31
CA ALA A 83 0.83 1.12 0.88
C ALA A 83 -0.70 1.26 0.88
N TYR A 84 -1.33 1.00 -0.27
CA TYR A 84 -2.79 1.06 -0.39
C TYR A 84 -3.50 0.09 0.57
N ARG A 85 -2.99 -1.14 0.71
CA ARG A 85 -3.55 -2.14 1.63
C ARG A 85 -3.37 -1.72 3.10
N THR A 86 -2.18 -1.25 3.46
CA THR A 86 -1.85 -0.79 4.82
C THR A 86 -2.74 0.38 5.23
N VAL A 87 -2.80 1.44 4.42
CA VAL A 87 -3.62 2.64 4.69
C VAL A 87 -5.10 2.29 4.81
N ARG A 88 -5.63 1.41 3.95
CA ARG A 88 -7.04 1.00 4.01
C ARG A 88 -7.39 0.23 5.28
N LYS A 89 -6.45 -0.56 5.82
CA LYS A 89 -6.64 -1.33 7.06
C LYS A 89 -6.53 -0.43 8.29
N ILE A 90 -5.51 0.41 8.34
CA ILE A 90 -5.21 1.28 9.48
C ILE A 90 -6.22 2.41 9.61
N ARG A 91 -6.65 3.00 8.48
CA ARG A 91 -7.50 4.20 8.42
C ARG A 91 -6.92 5.33 9.27
N PRO A 92 -5.78 5.93 8.85
CA PRO A 92 -5.05 6.85 9.69
C PRO A 92 -5.86 8.10 10.04
N THR A 93 -5.70 8.58 11.27
CA THR A 93 -6.28 9.85 11.71
C THR A 93 -5.62 11.03 10.97
N PRO A 94 -6.24 12.22 10.93
CA PRO A 94 -5.62 13.39 10.32
C PRO A 94 -4.21 13.67 10.88
N MET A 95 -4.01 13.51 12.19
CA MET A 95 -2.70 13.71 12.82
C MET A 95 -1.67 12.67 12.38
N GLN A 96 -2.08 11.40 12.23
CA GLN A 96 -1.22 10.36 11.68
C GLN A 96 -0.85 10.63 10.22
N VAL A 97 -1.78 11.18 9.42
CA VAL A 97 -1.49 11.60 8.05
C VAL A 97 -0.43 12.70 8.04
N GLN A 98 -0.50 13.68 8.95
CA GLN A 98 0.54 14.71 9.08
C GLN A 98 1.91 14.08 9.39
N ALA A 99 1.95 13.09 10.31
CA ALA A 99 3.17 12.37 10.63
C ALA A 99 3.77 11.61 9.44
N LEU A 100 2.93 10.95 8.65
CA LEU A 100 3.35 10.14 7.50
C LEU A 100 3.72 10.96 6.26
N THR A 101 3.28 12.22 6.18
CA THR A 101 3.51 13.09 5.03
C THR A 101 4.49 14.22 5.32
N GLY A 102 4.69 14.55 6.60
CA GLY A 102 5.36 15.77 7.02
C GLY A 102 4.60 17.04 6.67
N HIS A 103 3.32 16.92 6.28
CA HIS A 103 2.45 18.05 5.96
C HIS A 103 1.57 18.34 7.15
N GLY A 104 1.95 19.31 7.97
CA GLY A 104 1.27 19.55 9.24
C GLY A 104 1.84 20.72 10.02
N GLY A 105 1.33 20.91 11.23
CA GLY A 105 1.72 22.02 12.09
C GLY A 105 3.07 21.86 12.77
N ILE A 106 4.08 21.27 12.12
CA ILE A 106 5.44 21.12 12.67
C ILE A 106 6.36 22.23 12.17
N GLY A 107 7.37 22.59 12.97
CA GLY A 107 8.23 23.75 12.71
C GLY A 107 8.88 23.78 11.32
N GLU A 108 9.43 22.64 10.85
CA GLU A 108 10.03 22.56 9.50
C GLU A 108 9.02 22.89 8.39
N TYR A 109 7.81 22.32 8.48
CA TYR A 109 6.77 22.55 7.48
C TYR A 109 6.30 24.00 7.51
N LEU A 110 6.00 24.54 8.70
CA LEU A 110 5.49 25.91 8.84
C LEU A 110 6.51 26.95 8.36
N HIS A 111 7.80 26.75 8.66
CA HIS A 111 8.86 27.61 8.16
C HIS A 111 8.98 27.57 6.64
N ARG A 112 8.90 26.38 6.04
CA ARG A 112 8.92 26.22 4.57
C ARG A 112 7.79 26.98 3.86
N PHE A 113 6.65 27.16 4.53
CA PHE A 113 5.50 27.92 4.03
C PHE A 113 5.45 29.38 4.55
N HIS A 114 6.52 29.87 5.16
CA HIS A 114 6.61 31.23 5.71
C HIS A 114 5.52 31.56 6.75
N LEU A 115 5.06 30.55 7.48
CA LEU A 115 4.11 30.69 8.60
C LEU A 115 4.82 30.76 9.96
N ARG A 116 6.14 30.57 9.97
CA ARG A 116 7.00 30.67 11.15
C ARG A 116 8.41 31.09 10.72
N ASP A 117 9.06 31.96 11.50
CA ASP A 117 10.39 32.46 11.16
C ASP A 117 11.52 31.46 11.48
N ASN A 118 11.34 30.62 12.51
CA ASN A 118 12.34 29.63 12.92
C ASN A 118 11.74 28.21 12.89
N PRO A 119 12.34 27.25 12.14
CA PRO A 119 11.91 25.86 12.15
C PRO A 119 12.28 25.10 13.45
N GLY A 120 13.05 25.71 14.35
CA GLY A 120 13.62 25.12 15.55
C GLY A 120 12.61 24.43 16.47
N CYS A 121 13.04 23.32 17.04
CA CYS A 121 12.31 22.59 18.06
C CYS A 121 12.41 23.29 19.42
N GLU A 122 11.41 23.11 20.27
CA GLU A 122 11.40 23.67 21.63
C GLU A 122 12.53 23.13 22.52
N CYS A 123 12.95 21.89 22.30
CA CYS A 123 14.06 21.31 23.07
C CYS A 123 15.44 21.76 22.60
N ASP A 124 15.55 22.25 21.36
CA ASP A 124 16.77 22.77 20.77
C ASP A 124 16.41 23.69 19.59
N PRO A 125 16.47 25.03 19.77
CA PRO A 125 16.12 25.99 18.72
C PRO A 125 17.00 25.93 17.47
N GLU A 126 18.19 25.34 17.56
CA GLU A 126 19.13 25.21 16.44
C GLU A 126 18.82 23.98 15.56
N VAL A 127 17.99 23.05 16.06
CA VAL A 127 17.60 21.84 15.33
C VAL A 127 16.20 21.98 14.76
N SER A 128 16.09 21.87 13.43
CA SER A 128 14.80 21.90 12.72
C SER A 128 13.85 20.83 13.24
N GLU A 129 12.63 21.24 13.62
CA GLU A 129 11.53 20.38 14.04
C GLU A 129 10.92 19.64 12.84
N SER A 130 11.70 18.69 12.31
CA SER A 130 11.34 17.82 11.19
C SER A 130 10.59 16.57 11.67
N VAL A 131 9.93 15.86 10.74
CA VAL A 131 9.33 14.54 11.00
C VAL A 131 10.34 13.58 11.61
N TRP A 132 11.57 13.60 11.08
CA TRP A 132 12.64 12.72 11.51
C TRP A 132 13.06 13.05 12.92
N TYR A 133 13.33 14.32 13.20
CA TYR A 133 13.74 14.75 14.52
C TYR A 133 12.70 14.41 15.58
N ILE A 134 11.42 14.73 15.34
CA ILE A 134 10.31 14.38 16.24
C ILE A 134 10.27 12.89 16.54
N LEU A 135 10.35 12.05 15.51
CA LEU A 135 10.15 10.61 15.66
C LEU A 135 11.39 9.88 16.19
N THR A 136 12.60 10.30 15.82
CA THR A 136 13.82 9.49 16.01
C THR A 136 14.82 10.07 16.99
N GLU A 137 14.73 11.35 17.37
CA GLU A 137 15.83 12.04 18.06
C GLU A 137 15.36 12.89 19.25
N CYS A 138 14.28 13.64 19.09
CA CYS A 138 13.79 14.63 20.04
C CYS A 138 13.72 14.09 21.48
N PRO A 139 14.45 14.71 22.44
CA PRO A 139 14.46 14.28 23.84
C PRO A 139 13.09 14.32 24.51
N ARG A 140 12.21 15.24 24.10
CA ARG A 140 10.84 15.35 24.61
C ARG A 140 10.03 14.07 24.46
N PHE A 141 10.31 13.32 23.40
CA PHE A 141 9.59 12.10 23.05
C PHE A 141 10.44 10.85 23.29
N GLN A 142 11.56 10.97 24.01
CA GLN A 142 12.50 9.88 24.23
C GLN A 142 11.89 8.74 25.05
N ALA A 143 11.16 9.05 26.13
CA ALA A 143 10.54 8.02 26.98
C ALA A 143 9.51 7.19 26.18
N ASP A 144 8.58 7.86 25.51
CA ASP A 144 7.56 7.22 24.65
C ASP A 144 8.19 6.41 23.49
N ARG A 145 9.27 6.94 22.89
CA ARG A 145 10.00 6.24 21.84
C ARG A 145 10.65 4.96 22.36
N LEU A 146 11.31 5.01 23.52
CA LEU A 146 11.95 3.83 24.11
C LEU A 146 10.93 2.76 24.54
N ASP A 147 9.78 3.17 25.09
CA ASP A 147 8.66 2.26 25.37
C ASP A 147 8.20 1.56 24.09
N LEU A 148 7.97 2.33 23.01
CA LEU A 148 7.59 1.78 21.73
C LEU A 148 8.64 0.80 21.19
N GLU A 149 9.92 1.20 21.18
CA GLU A 149 11.04 0.36 20.70
C GLU A 149 11.07 -0.99 21.42
N HIS A 150 10.84 -0.99 22.73
CA HIS A 150 10.78 -2.20 23.53
C HIS A 150 9.58 -3.07 23.15
N ARG A 151 8.40 -2.45 22.97
CA ARG A 151 7.15 -3.18 22.67
C ARG A 151 7.13 -3.81 21.27
N ILE A 152 7.75 -3.16 20.29
CA ILE A 152 7.77 -3.66 18.89
C ILE A 152 9.07 -4.41 18.54
N ASP A 153 10.02 -4.49 19.49
CA ASP A 153 11.37 -5.06 19.29
C ASP A 153 12.08 -4.51 18.04
N LYS A 154 11.95 -3.20 17.79
CA LYS A 154 12.58 -2.50 16.66
C LYS A 154 12.93 -1.07 17.03
N LYS A 155 14.12 -0.64 16.62
CA LYS A 155 14.54 0.75 16.74
C LYS A 155 13.69 1.69 15.88
N ILE A 156 13.34 2.86 16.41
CA ILE A 156 12.61 3.92 15.71
C ILE A 156 13.62 4.76 14.93
N ILE A 157 13.96 4.28 13.74
CA ILE A 157 14.90 4.88 12.80
C ILE A 157 14.39 4.70 11.36
N LYS A 158 14.78 5.60 10.45
CA LYS A 158 14.23 5.66 9.07
C LYS A 158 14.18 4.31 8.35
N ARG A 159 15.27 3.53 8.41
CA ARG A 159 15.37 2.23 7.74
C ARG A 159 14.35 1.19 8.20
N ASN A 160 13.81 1.34 9.41
CA ASN A 160 12.86 0.38 9.98
C ASN A 160 11.40 0.74 9.71
N PHE A 161 11.10 1.97 9.28
CA PHE A 161 9.71 2.43 9.15
C PHE A 161 8.87 1.62 8.16
N ALA A 162 9.43 1.25 7.01
CA ALA A 162 8.73 0.39 6.07
C ALA A 162 8.38 -0.99 6.66
N ALA A 163 9.27 -1.55 7.49
CA ALA A 163 9.03 -2.82 8.17
C ALA A 163 7.99 -2.69 9.29
N ILE A 164 8.07 -1.61 10.08
CA ILE A 164 7.10 -1.29 11.13
C ILE A 164 5.70 -1.07 10.54
N MET A 165 5.59 -0.32 9.43
CA MET A 165 4.32 -0.09 8.75
C MET A 165 3.80 -1.32 7.99
N GLY A 166 4.64 -2.33 7.78
CA GLY A 166 4.31 -3.55 7.06
C GLY A 166 3.47 -4.55 7.86
N ASP A 167 3.51 -4.45 9.19
CA ASP A 167 2.72 -5.27 10.11
C ASP A 167 1.67 -4.42 10.82
N LEU A 168 0.45 -4.95 10.97
CA LEU A 168 -0.70 -4.16 11.44
C LEU A 168 -0.58 -3.76 12.92
N GLU A 169 -0.06 -4.66 13.75
CA GLU A 169 0.07 -4.43 15.19
C GLU A 169 1.15 -3.37 15.45
N THR A 170 2.35 -3.60 14.91
CA THR A 170 3.47 -2.67 15.06
C THR A 170 3.18 -1.30 14.42
N ALA A 171 2.50 -1.25 13.26
CA ALA A 171 2.06 0.00 12.66
C ALA A 171 1.06 0.75 13.56
N THR A 172 0.11 0.05 14.17
CA THR A 172 -0.88 0.68 15.07
C THR A 172 -0.21 1.29 16.29
N LEU A 173 0.75 0.57 16.89
CA LEU A 173 1.52 1.06 18.03
C LEU A 173 2.38 2.27 17.66
N PHE A 174 3.09 2.20 16.53
CA PHE A 174 3.90 3.28 16.02
C PHE A 174 3.07 4.53 15.72
N LEU A 175 1.92 4.38 15.06
CA LEU A 175 1.05 5.51 14.75
C LEU A 175 0.43 6.13 16.00
N GLY A 176 0.15 5.35 17.04
CA GLY A 176 -0.26 5.88 18.34
C GLY A 176 0.81 6.77 18.98
N PHE A 177 2.08 6.36 18.91
CA PHE A 177 3.22 7.20 19.33
C PHE A 177 3.35 8.46 18.47
N ALA A 178 3.40 8.29 17.15
CA ALA A 178 3.56 9.39 16.20
C ALA A 178 2.45 10.43 16.37
N GLU A 179 1.21 9.99 16.56
CA GLU A 179 0.06 10.86 16.81
C GLU A 179 0.21 11.69 18.09
N ARG A 180 0.69 11.12 19.20
CA ARG A 180 0.93 11.87 20.43
C ARG A 180 2.02 12.92 20.23
N ALA A 181 3.15 12.52 19.66
CA ALA A 181 4.28 13.41 19.41
C ALA A 181 3.91 14.58 18.48
N PHE A 182 3.24 14.28 17.36
CA PHE A 182 2.80 15.29 16.40
C PHE A 182 1.71 16.20 16.95
N ARG A 183 0.80 15.69 17.78
CA ARG A 183 -0.20 16.53 18.44
C ARG A 183 0.46 17.56 19.34
N ILE A 184 1.42 17.15 20.18
CA ILE A 184 2.16 18.06 21.07
C ILE A 184 2.89 19.14 20.25
N ALA A 185 3.62 18.73 19.21
CA ALA A 185 4.31 19.68 18.33
C ALA A 185 3.33 20.65 17.63
N THR A 186 2.22 20.12 17.10
CA THR A 186 1.22 20.91 16.36
C THR A 186 0.50 21.91 17.24
N GLU A 187 0.07 21.52 18.45
CA GLU A 187 -0.63 22.44 19.35
C GLU A 187 0.27 23.59 19.79
N ARG A 188 1.55 23.33 20.07
CA ARG A 188 2.53 24.39 20.39
C ARG A 188 2.73 25.37 19.23
N ASN A 189 2.75 24.87 18.00
CA ASN A 189 2.88 25.70 16.82
C ASN A 189 1.66 26.60 16.55
N LYS A 190 0.48 26.28 17.12
CA LYS A 190 -0.70 27.16 17.02
C LYS A 190 -0.57 28.38 17.94
N THR A 191 0.11 28.26 19.08
CA THR A 191 0.22 29.32 20.09
C THR A 191 1.38 30.29 19.81
N ASP A 192 2.39 29.89 19.05
CA ASP A 192 3.60 30.67 18.73
C ASP A 192 3.46 31.57 17.48
N ARG A 193 2.25 31.89 17.01
CA ARG A 193 2.09 32.74 15.82
C ARG A 193 2.43 34.20 16.13
N PRO A 194 3.33 34.85 15.36
CA PRO A 194 3.75 36.22 15.62
C PRO A 194 2.65 37.28 15.41
N ASP A 195 1.53 36.94 14.75
CA ASP A 195 0.50 37.90 14.34
C ASP A 195 -0.84 37.77 15.11
N GLY A 196 -0.97 36.83 16.05
CA GLY A 196 -2.23 36.57 16.76
C GLY A 196 -3.38 36.11 15.85
N SER A 197 -3.09 35.68 14.62
CA SER A 197 -4.09 35.16 13.69
C SER A 197 -4.72 33.86 14.23
N PRO A 198 -6.03 33.63 14.00
CA PRO A 198 -6.69 32.41 14.49
C PRO A 198 -5.97 31.17 13.97
N PRO A 199 -5.93 30.06 14.74
CA PRO A 199 -5.30 28.83 14.31
C PRO A 199 -5.85 28.48 12.94
N ALA A 200 -4.98 28.24 11.96
CA ALA A 200 -5.44 27.88 10.62
C ALA A 200 -6.32 26.64 10.80
N GLY A 201 -7.62 26.83 10.56
CA GLY A 201 -8.58 25.73 10.50
C GLY A 201 -8.07 24.72 9.48
N ASP A 202 -8.14 23.45 9.88
CA ASP A 202 -7.78 22.27 9.10
C ASP A 202 -6.76 22.52 7.97
N TYR A 203 -5.48 22.37 8.30
CA TYR A 203 -4.37 22.22 7.34
C TYR A 203 -4.62 21.12 6.27
N ALA A 204 -5.72 20.36 6.37
CA ALA A 204 -6.22 19.42 5.38
C ALA A 204 -6.65 20.08 4.04
N ALA A 205 -7.01 21.36 4.01
CA ALA A 205 -7.49 22.02 2.80
C ALA A 205 -6.38 22.36 1.78
N ALA A 206 -5.10 22.31 2.16
CA ALA A 206 -3.98 22.58 1.25
C ALA A 206 -3.55 21.34 0.41
N CYS A 207 -4.17 20.17 0.62
CA CYS A 207 -3.76 18.92 -0.01
C CYS A 207 -4.62 18.49 -1.22
N THR A 208 -5.62 19.26 -1.65
CA THR A 208 -6.51 18.91 -2.78
C THR A 208 -5.97 19.34 -4.15
N GLY A 209 -4.73 19.83 -4.23
CA GLY A 209 -4.10 20.31 -5.47
C GLY A 209 -2.95 19.48 -6.01
N LEU A 210 -2.86 18.17 -5.68
CA LEU A 210 -1.85 17.24 -6.22
C LEU A 210 -2.49 15.92 -6.70
#